data_AF-A0A7D5S9C1-F1
#
_entry.id   AF-A0A7D5S9C1-F1
#
_cell.length_a   1.000
_cell.length_b   1.000
_cell.length_c   1.000
_cell.angle_alpha   90.00
_cell.angle_beta   90.00
_cell.angle_gamma   90.00
#
_symmetry.space_group_name_H-M   'P 1'
#
loop_
_entity.id
_entity.type
_entity.pdbx_description
1 polymer ?
#
loop_
_entity_poly.entity_id
_entity_poly.type
_entity_poly.pdbx_seq_one_letter_code
_entity_poly.pdbx_strand_id
1 'polypeptide(L)'
;MKTILTLLFPFLLLWADLSVQASEFITRWNLTTSQQIQFYVGGTGPISYSWETVPAGSTGSGIINCNCVYTLSGLPTNSVIRLKLDSANL
;
A
#
# COMPACT_ATOMS: atom_id res chain seq x y z
N MET A 1 31.28 27.06 -33.28
CA MET A 1 29.89 26.60 -33.00
C MET A 1 29.89 25.26 -32.24
N LYS A 2 30.58 25.17 -31.09
CA LYS A 2 30.69 23.91 -30.32
C LYS A 2 30.42 24.05 -28.81
N THR A 3 30.25 25.27 -28.31
CA THR A 3 30.03 25.57 -26.88
C THR A 3 28.56 25.63 -26.47
N ILE A 4 27.63 25.87 -27.41
CA ILE A 4 26.18 25.91 -27.12
C ILE A 4 25.61 24.50 -26.88
N LEU A 5 26.18 23.47 -27.51
CA LEU A 5 25.70 22.08 -27.35
C LEU A 5 26.04 21.48 -25.97
N THR A 6 27.09 21.98 -25.32
CA THR A 6 27.55 21.46 -24.01
C THR A 6 26.75 22.00 -22.83
N LEU A 7 26.07 23.15 -22.98
CA LEU A 7 25.24 23.77 -21.94
C LEU A 7 23.80 23.22 -21.88
N LEU A 8 23.35 22.50 -22.92
CA LEU A 8 22.03 21.86 -22.95
C LEU A 8 21.99 20.52 -22.20
N PHE A 9 23.13 19.86 -22.04
CA PHE A 9 23.23 18.54 -21.39
C PHE A 9 22.93 18.54 -19.87
N PRO A 10 23.32 19.54 -19.05
CA PRO A 10 22.90 19.59 -17.65
C PRO A 10 21.45 20.07 -17.44
N PHE A 11 20.81 20.69 -18.44
CA PHE A 11 19.43 21.16 -18.33
C PHE A 11 18.40 20.02 -18.49
N LEU A 12 18.77 18.93 -19.19
CA LEU A 12 17.89 17.78 -19.43
C LEU A 12 17.77 16.83 -18.23
N LEU A 13 18.67 16.92 -17.25
CA LEU A 13 18.68 16.06 -16.06
C LEU A 13 17.92 16.66 -14.86
N LEU A 14 17.42 17.90 -14.97
CA LEU A 14 16.71 18.58 -13.88
C LEU A 14 15.24 18.17 -13.72
N TRP A 15 14.73 17.33 -14.62
CA TRP A 15 13.34 16.84 -14.58
C TRP A 15 13.27 15.33 -14.37
N ALA A 16 14.25 14.77 -13.66
CA ALA A 16 14.05 13.45 -13.07
C ALA A 16 13.05 13.63 -11.92
N ASP A 17 11.77 13.42 -12.19
CA ASP A 17 10.75 13.30 -11.14
C ASP A 17 11.18 12.18 -10.19
N LEU A 18 11.70 12.57 -9.03
CA LEU A 18 11.92 11.66 -7.90
C LEU A 18 10.54 11.32 -7.34
N SER A 19 9.87 10.33 -7.93
CA SER A 19 8.70 9.73 -7.31
C SER A 19 9.15 9.01 -6.05
N VAL A 20 8.93 9.62 -4.88
CA VAL A 20 8.99 8.92 -3.60
C VAL A 20 7.82 7.94 -3.60
N GLN A 21 8.07 6.69 -4.02
CA GLN A 21 7.09 5.64 -3.92
C GLN A 21 6.91 5.30 -2.44
N ALA A 22 5.71 5.53 -1.92
CA ALA A 22 5.37 5.16 -0.56
C ALA A 22 5.52 3.63 -0.41
N SER A 23 6.23 3.17 0.62
CA SER A 23 6.48 1.75 0.85
C SER A 23 5.25 1.10 1.47
N GLU A 24 4.75 0.00 0.91
CA GLU A 24 3.61 -0.74 1.46
C GLU A 24 3.76 -0.97 2.98
N PHE A 25 2.72 -0.67 3.75
CA PHE A 25 2.63 -1.04 5.16
C PHE A 25 2.04 -2.45 5.25
N ILE A 26 2.85 -3.41 5.70
CA ILE A 26 2.52 -4.84 5.68
C ILE A 26 2.33 -5.37 7.09
N THR A 27 1.19 -5.99 7.34
CA THR A 27 0.88 -6.68 8.60
C THR A 27 0.53 -8.14 8.37
N ARG A 28 0.67 -8.97 9.41
CA ARG A 28 0.26 -10.39 9.38
C ARG A 28 -0.65 -10.70 10.56
N TRP A 29 -1.74 -11.40 10.27
CA TRP A 29 -2.79 -11.70 11.22
C TRP A 29 -3.10 -13.18 11.20
N ASN A 30 -2.98 -13.86 12.36
CA ASN A 30 -3.40 -15.24 12.47
C ASN A 30 -4.89 -15.30 12.82
N LEU A 31 -5.71 -15.78 11.89
CA LEU A 31 -7.15 -15.86 12.00
C LEU A 31 -7.60 -17.29 12.34
N THR A 32 -7.11 -17.84 13.45
CA THR A 32 -7.47 -19.22 13.85
C THR A 32 -9.00 -19.37 14.04
N THR A 33 -9.62 -18.45 14.78
CA THR A 33 -11.06 -18.52 15.12
C THR A 33 -11.87 -17.32 14.62
N SER A 34 -11.26 -16.39 13.89
CA SER A 34 -11.90 -15.17 13.39
C SER A 34 -12.00 -15.17 11.87
N GLN A 35 -12.94 -14.41 11.33
CA GLN A 35 -13.06 -14.12 9.89
C GLN A 35 -12.91 -12.62 9.62
N GLN A 36 -12.40 -11.88 10.60
CA GLN A 36 -12.31 -10.44 10.55
C GLN A 36 -11.04 -9.92 11.22
N ILE A 37 -10.55 -8.80 10.70
CA ILE A 37 -9.50 -7.98 11.27
C ILE A 37 -10.11 -6.60 11.53
N GLN A 38 -9.97 -6.10 12.76
CA GLN A 38 -10.43 -4.77 13.14
C GLN A 38 -9.24 -3.92 13.58
N PHE A 39 -9.14 -2.71 13.05
CA PHE A 39 -8.07 -1.76 13.37
C PHE A 39 -8.55 -0.33 13.16
N TYR A 40 -7.93 0.61 13.86
CA TYR A 40 -8.16 2.03 13.61
C TYR A 40 -7.34 2.48 12.40
N VAL A 41 -7.95 3.29 11.54
CA VAL A 41 -7.32 3.86 10.35
C VAL A 41 -7.29 5.37 10.51
N GLY A 42 -6.08 5.93 10.59
CA GLY A 42 -5.83 7.36 10.80
C GLY A 42 -5.32 8.07 9.55
N GLY A 43 -5.76 7.66 8.36
CA GLY A 43 -5.24 8.19 7.09
C GLY A 43 -5.73 9.60 6.74
N THR A 44 -4.98 10.28 5.88
CA THR A 44 -5.32 11.61 5.34
C THR A 44 -6.18 11.56 4.08
N GLY A 45 -6.40 10.38 3.52
CA GLY A 45 -7.18 10.14 2.30
C GLY A 45 -7.49 8.66 2.08
N PRO A 46 -8.03 8.28 0.91
CA PRO A 46 -8.32 6.89 0.56
C PRO A 46 -7.07 6.00 0.64
N ILE A 47 -7.16 4.88 1.35
CA ILE A 47 -6.07 3.89 1.45
C ILE A 47 -6.46 2.63 0.69
N SER A 48 -5.74 2.36 -0.40
CA SER A 48 -5.85 1.09 -1.11
C SER A 48 -5.25 -0.03 -0.28
N TYR A 49 -5.87 -1.22 -0.29
CA TYR A 49 -5.33 -2.40 0.37
C TYR A 49 -5.46 -3.64 -0.49
N SER A 50 -4.59 -4.61 -0.21
CA SER A 50 -4.71 -5.98 -0.68
C SER A 50 -4.39 -6.95 0.44
N TRP A 51 -4.95 -8.15 0.39
CA TRP A 51 -4.63 -9.22 1.32
C TRP A 51 -4.50 -10.55 0.61
N GLU A 52 -3.70 -11.43 1.20
CA GLU A 52 -3.52 -12.82 0.77
C GLU A 52 -3.45 -13.75 1.99
N THR A 53 -3.93 -14.98 1.86
CA THR A 53 -3.60 -16.04 2.82
C THR A 53 -2.12 -16.41 2.69
N VAL A 54 -1.51 -16.84 3.79
CA VAL A 54 -0.14 -17.34 3.86
C VAL A 54 -0.17 -18.79 4.35
N PRO A 55 0.38 -19.76 3.59
CA PRO A 55 0.97 -19.60 2.25
C PRO A 55 -0.05 -19.14 1.20
N ALA A 56 0.46 -18.63 0.07
CA ALA A 56 -0.34 -18.01 -1.00
C ALA A 56 -1.58 -18.85 -1.33
N GLY A 57 -2.74 -18.21 -1.37
CA GLY A 57 -4.04 -18.86 -1.56
C GLY A 57 -5.10 -17.84 -1.92
N SER A 58 -6.12 -17.68 -1.08
CA SER A 58 -7.17 -16.70 -1.32
C SER A 58 -6.63 -15.27 -1.21
N THR A 59 -7.16 -14.38 -2.04
CA THR A 59 -6.77 -12.98 -2.09
C THR A 59 -7.98 -12.07 -2.11
N GLY A 60 -7.80 -10.82 -1.71
CA GLY A 60 -8.78 -9.76 -1.91
C GLY A 60 -8.15 -8.39 -1.88
N SER A 61 -8.91 -7.38 -2.25
CA SER A 61 -8.46 -5.99 -2.30
C SER A 61 -9.63 -5.04 -2.11
N GLY A 62 -9.32 -3.80 -1.73
CA GLY A 62 -10.33 -2.77 -1.59
C GLY A 62 -9.72 -1.41 -1.27
N ILE A 63 -10.60 -0.48 -0.90
CA ILE A 63 -10.23 0.90 -0.52
C ILE A 63 -10.89 1.22 0.81
N ILE A 64 -10.13 1.80 1.73
CA ILE A 64 -10.62 2.35 2.99
C ILE A 64 -10.79 3.85 2.81
N ASN A 65 -12.03 4.33 2.90
CA ASN A 65 -12.41 5.74 2.69
C ASN A 65 -12.86 6.42 3.99
N CYS A 66 -12.34 5.99 5.13
CA CYS A 66 -12.68 6.58 6.42
C CYS A 66 -11.45 6.82 7.28
N ASN A 67 -11.59 7.76 8.21
CA ASN A 67 -10.75 7.86 9.39
C ASN A 67 -11.57 7.33 10.57
N CYS A 68 -11.55 6.01 10.78
CA CYS A 68 -12.45 5.31 11.68
C CYS A 68 -11.89 3.95 12.11
N VAL A 69 -12.60 3.26 13.00
CA VAL A 69 -12.38 1.84 13.23
C VAL A 69 -12.92 1.08 12.02
N TYR A 70 -12.01 0.45 11.25
CA TYR A 70 -12.34 -0.33 10.07
C TYR A 70 -12.36 -1.83 10.41
N THR A 71 -13.37 -2.53 9.92
CA THR A 71 -13.49 -3.99 10.03
C THR A 71 -13.39 -4.60 8.63
N LEU A 72 -12.30 -5.29 8.35
CA LEU A 72 -12.17 -6.14 7.18
C LEU A 72 -12.77 -7.51 7.51
N SER A 73 -13.88 -7.87 6.86
CA SER A 73 -14.63 -9.10 7.12
C SER A 73 -14.57 -10.08 5.94
N GLY A 74 -15.10 -11.29 6.13
CA GLY A 74 -15.14 -12.32 5.09
C GLY A 74 -13.78 -12.97 4.81
N LEU A 75 -12.83 -12.86 5.74
CA LEU A 75 -11.51 -13.45 5.60
C LEU A 75 -11.56 -14.96 5.93
N PRO A 76 -10.74 -15.79 5.26
CA PRO A 76 -10.65 -17.21 5.57
C PRO A 76 -10.28 -17.49 7.05
N THR A 77 -11.00 -18.42 7.68
CA THR A 77 -10.63 -18.95 9.01
C THR A 77 -9.41 -19.88 8.93
N ASN A 78 -8.83 -20.20 10.08
CA ASN A 78 -7.69 -21.12 10.22
C ASN A 78 -6.51 -20.78 9.31
N SER A 79 -6.33 -19.49 9.01
CA SER A 79 -5.37 -18.99 8.03
C SER A 79 -4.59 -17.81 8.59
N VAL A 80 -3.35 -17.63 8.11
CA VAL A 80 -2.62 -16.38 8.34
C VAL A 80 -2.91 -15.46 7.17
N ILE A 81 -3.36 -14.23 7.44
CA ILE A 81 -3.56 -13.19 6.42
C ILE A 81 -2.37 -12.25 6.42
N ARG A 82 -1.79 -12.01 5.25
CA ARG A 82 -0.90 -10.87 5.02
C ARG A 82 -1.74 -9.75 4.42
N LEU A 83 -1.86 -8.65 5.16
CA LEU A 83 -2.56 -7.44 4.72
C LEU A 83 -1.52 -6.40 4.35
N LYS A 84 -1.65 -5.84 3.15
CA LYS A 84 -0.83 -4.76 2.62
C LYS A 84 -1.69 -3.53 2.43
N LEU A 85 -1.21 -2.40 2.94
CA LEU A 85 -1.83 -1.10 2.81
C LEU A 85 -0.89 -0.21 2.02
N ASP A 86 -1.41 0.47 1.00
CA ASP A 86 -0.68 1.55 0.34
C ASP A 86 -0.43 2.65 1.36
N SER A 87 0.84 3.02 1.54
CA SER A 87 1.23 4.01 2.55
C SER A 87 1.20 5.45 2.05
N ALA A 88 0.70 5.72 0.84
CA ALA A 88 0.63 7.08 0.31
C ALA A 88 -0.22 8.03 1.18
N ASN A 89 -1.23 7.49 1.88
CA ASN A 89 -2.16 8.24 2.75
C ASN A 89 -2.17 7.75 4.21
N LEU A 90 -1.15 6.97 4.63
CA LEU A 90 -0.99 6.47 6.00
C LEU A 90 -0.14 7.40 6.87
#